data_AF-A0A1H3I346-F1
#
_entry.id   AF-A0A1H3I346-F1
#
_cell.length_a   1.000
_cell.length_b   1.000
_cell.length_c   1.000
_cell.angle_alpha   90.00
_cell.angle_beta   90.00
_cell.angle_gamma   90.00
#
_symmetry.space_group_name_H-M   'P 1'
#
loop_
_entity.id
_entity.type
_entity.pdbx_description
1 polymer ?
#
loop_
_entity_poly.entity_id
_entity_poly.type
_entity_poly.pdbx_seq_one_letter_code
_entity_poly.pdbx_strand_id
1 'polypeptide(L)'
;MYEPLAALTELIRDNNGINDKARLAKIVADRFGLTKDRSVYYCADYAIRFSSSSSRNFGNTILSLSNLRKYDDRPFIVCLVTPAQNFLLIANTTFLKKISHSSQELRENNIRGSFNGSDIMREFEGIENCAENIVRLFDIHAGIGFEDNLPRLVEATNNISPSGVKFGVDDAARNNILSSPSRALRFVASQDASALKSELDAKVAKYRNEILLAALIENVNVRGRIIEYLIAGDDEGLRQRLIAALKSGENGLPAFKTDNALSDYQRQFEAYDTETDVKTKIMILNSNPKAYNLDKMLQFLASDRSVFMFYFVGVDPGKIVNTVLVSMFQSDLLEATILLRHWAGRNSRGVSQFEGRAINDLIEKPSIEIDEPKAIGFLERVIAL
;
A
#
# COMPACT_ATOMS: atom_id res chain seq x y z
N MET A 1 8.76 0.87 -17.52
CA MET A 1 7.64 -0.07 -17.31
C MET A 1 6.26 0.56 -17.58
N TYR A 2 6.15 1.81 -18.08
CA TYR A 2 4.84 2.49 -18.27
C TYR A 2 4.45 2.75 -19.75
N GLU A 3 5.35 2.48 -20.70
CA GLU A 3 5.08 2.67 -22.13
C GLU A 3 3.86 1.88 -22.67
N PRO A 4 3.63 0.60 -22.26
CA PRO A 4 2.48 -0.15 -22.77
C PRO A 4 1.12 0.47 -22.41
N LEU A 5 0.99 1.07 -21.22
CA LEU A 5 -0.24 1.72 -20.76
C LEU A 5 -0.45 3.09 -21.42
N ALA A 6 0.62 3.85 -21.65
CA ALA A 6 0.55 5.10 -22.39
C ALA A 6 0.08 4.86 -23.83
N ALA A 7 0.71 3.89 -24.51
CA ALA A 7 0.32 3.50 -25.87
C ALA A 7 -1.12 2.96 -25.94
N LEU A 8 -1.55 2.18 -24.93
CA LEU A 8 -2.94 1.74 -24.82
C LEU A 8 -3.90 2.93 -24.71
N THR A 9 -3.59 3.89 -23.84
CA THR A 9 -4.41 5.07 -23.62
C THR A 9 -4.56 5.91 -24.89
N GLU A 10 -3.46 6.12 -25.61
CA GLU A 10 -3.47 6.83 -26.89
C GLU A 10 -4.34 6.09 -27.92
N LEU A 11 -4.14 4.78 -28.09
CA LEU A 11 -4.94 4.00 -29.06
C LEU A 11 -6.44 4.05 -28.74
N ILE A 12 -6.82 3.98 -27.46
CA ILE A 12 -8.23 4.05 -27.05
C ILE A 12 -8.82 5.44 -27.33
N ARG A 13 -8.03 6.50 -27.13
CA ARG A 13 -8.41 7.90 -27.39
C ARG A 13 -8.55 8.16 -28.89
N ASP A 14 -7.65 7.63 -29.71
CA ASP A 14 -7.71 7.71 -31.18
C ASP A 14 -8.95 7.02 -31.76
N ASN A 15 -9.53 6.08 -31.01
CA ASN A 15 -10.75 5.38 -31.37
C ASN A 15 -11.99 5.90 -30.63
N ASN A 16 -11.94 7.12 -30.07
CA ASN A 16 -13.14 7.78 -29.54
C ASN A 16 -14.25 7.86 -30.60
N GLY A 17 -15.50 7.70 -30.18
CA GLY A 17 -16.66 7.70 -31.08
C GLY A 17 -16.88 6.40 -31.86
N ILE A 18 -16.03 5.38 -31.69
CA ILE A 18 -16.18 4.09 -32.40
C ILE A 18 -17.53 3.41 -32.12
N ASN A 19 -18.07 3.58 -30.92
CA ASN A 19 -19.34 3.00 -30.43
C ASN A 19 -19.53 1.49 -30.69
N ASP A 20 -18.45 0.77 -31.01
CA ASP A 20 -18.43 -0.66 -31.27
C ASP A 20 -17.36 -1.31 -30.42
N LYS A 21 -17.82 -1.91 -29.32
CA LYS A 21 -17.00 -2.60 -28.34
C LYS A 21 -16.24 -3.79 -28.93
N ALA A 22 -16.85 -4.54 -29.84
CA ALA A 22 -16.23 -5.72 -30.42
C ALA A 22 -15.11 -5.33 -31.38
N ARG A 23 -15.36 -4.30 -32.20
CA ARG A 23 -14.35 -3.71 -33.09
C ARG A 23 -13.19 -3.12 -32.31
N LEU A 24 -13.45 -2.32 -31.28
CA LEU A 24 -12.37 -1.75 -30.45
C LEU A 24 -11.54 -2.84 -29.77
N ALA A 25 -12.19 -3.87 -29.22
CA ALA A 25 -11.50 -4.98 -28.59
C ALA A 25 -10.57 -5.70 -29.56
N LYS A 26 -10.99 -5.88 -30.82
CA LYS A 26 -10.14 -6.49 -31.87
C LYS A 26 -8.94 -5.61 -32.20
N ILE A 27 -9.15 -4.31 -32.43
CA ILE A 27 -8.06 -3.36 -32.74
C ILE A 27 -6.99 -3.39 -31.63
N VAL A 28 -7.42 -3.33 -30.37
CA VAL A 28 -6.51 -3.33 -29.22
C VAL A 28 -5.82 -4.69 -29.08
N ALA A 29 -6.56 -5.80 -29.20
CA ALA A 29 -5.98 -7.14 -29.09
C ALA A 29 -4.93 -7.41 -30.17
N ASP A 30 -5.22 -7.05 -31.42
CA ASP A 30 -4.30 -7.24 -32.55
C ASP A 30 -3.06 -6.34 -32.41
N ARG A 31 -3.24 -5.08 -31.98
CA ARG A 31 -2.13 -4.11 -31.82
C ARG A 31 -1.13 -4.51 -30.74
N PHE A 32 -1.61 -5.06 -29.62
CA PHE A 32 -0.77 -5.38 -28.46
C PHE A 32 -0.52 -6.88 -28.26
N GLY A 33 -0.99 -7.74 -29.18
CA GLY A 33 -0.84 -9.19 -29.08
C GLY A 33 -1.50 -9.78 -27.83
N LEU A 34 -2.69 -9.31 -27.48
CA LEU A 34 -3.36 -9.70 -26.23
C LEU A 34 -3.91 -11.12 -26.31
N THR A 35 -3.70 -11.89 -25.24
CA THR A 35 -4.33 -13.20 -25.05
C THR A 35 -5.76 -13.01 -24.53
N LYS A 36 -6.72 -13.75 -25.10
CA LYS A 36 -8.12 -13.71 -24.67
C LYS A 36 -8.44 -14.88 -23.74
N ASP A 37 -8.88 -14.58 -22.52
CA ASP A 37 -9.52 -15.54 -21.61
C ASP A 37 -10.98 -15.09 -21.38
N ARG A 38 -11.91 -15.82 -22.02
CA ARG A 38 -13.34 -15.51 -22.02
C ARG A 38 -13.62 -14.08 -22.49
N SER A 39 -13.91 -13.17 -21.55
CA SER A 39 -14.29 -11.79 -21.81
C SER A 39 -13.17 -10.78 -21.52
N VAL A 40 -12.03 -11.24 -20.99
CA VAL A 40 -10.85 -10.45 -20.64
C VAL A 40 -9.76 -10.67 -21.70
N TYR A 41 -9.08 -9.60 -22.07
CA TYR A 41 -7.87 -9.62 -22.89
C TYR A 41 -6.69 -9.21 -22.01
N TYR A 42 -5.54 -9.85 -22.12
CA TYR A 42 -4.41 -9.56 -21.23
C TYR A 42 -3.06 -9.81 -21.88
N CYS A 43 -2.03 -9.19 -21.32
CA CYS A 43 -0.61 -9.44 -21.54
C CYS A 43 0.12 -9.47 -20.19
N ALA A 44 1.45 -9.45 -20.20
CA ALA A 44 2.24 -9.36 -18.98
C ALA A 44 1.97 -8.06 -18.21
N ASP A 45 1.75 -6.95 -18.91
CA ASP A 45 1.70 -5.61 -18.30
C ASP A 45 0.32 -5.19 -17.80
N TYR A 46 -0.76 -5.70 -18.39
CA TYR A 46 -2.13 -5.34 -17.99
C TYR A 46 -3.17 -6.37 -18.44
N ALA A 47 -4.36 -6.27 -17.86
CA ALA A 47 -5.57 -6.95 -18.30
C ALA A 47 -6.66 -5.90 -18.61
N ILE A 48 -7.45 -6.13 -19.66
CA ILE A 48 -8.48 -5.21 -20.12
C ILE A 48 -9.80 -5.93 -20.41
N ARG A 49 -10.89 -5.35 -19.89
CA ARG A 49 -12.26 -5.80 -20.10
C ARG A 49 -13.06 -4.69 -20.79
N PHE A 50 -13.55 -4.98 -21.99
CA PHE A 50 -14.38 -4.02 -22.72
C PHE A 50 -15.84 -4.08 -22.26
N SER A 51 -16.43 -2.93 -21.98
CA SER A 51 -17.85 -2.73 -21.68
C SER A 51 -18.43 -1.65 -22.61
N SER A 52 -19.75 -1.57 -22.71
CA SER A 52 -20.46 -0.58 -23.53
C SER A 52 -21.61 0.03 -22.74
N SER A 53 -21.81 1.34 -22.87
CA SER A 53 -22.91 2.09 -22.26
C SER A 53 -23.16 3.38 -23.05
N SER A 54 -24.35 3.98 -22.87
CA SER A 54 -24.65 5.31 -23.42
C SER A 54 -23.95 6.44 -22.66
N SER A 55 -23.50 6.19 -21.43
CA SER A 55 -22.85 7.21 -20.57
C SER A 55 -21.70 6.62 -19.75
N ARG A 56 -20.91 7.50 -19.10
CA ARG A 56 -19.82 7.12 -18.16
C ARG A 56 -20.33 6.33 -16.94
N ASN A 57 -21.61 6.43 -16.61
CA ASN A 57 -22.25 5.62 -15.58
C ASN A 57 -22.84 4.36 -16.23
N PHE A 58 -22.48 3.19 -15.69
CA PHE A 58 -22.89 1.90 -16.25
C PHE A 58 -23.04 0.85 -15.14
N GLY A 59 -24.11 0.08 -15.19
CA GLY A 59 -24.43 -0.97 -14.21
C GLY A 59 -24.15 -2.38 -14.69
N ASN A 60 -23.63 -2.56 -15.90
CA ASN A 60 -23.41 -3.89 -16.47
C ASN A 60 -22.41 -4.70 -15.63
N THR A 61 -22.66 -6.01 -15.53
CA THR A 61 -21.73 -6.94 -14.90
C THR A 61 -20.42 -7.01 -15.67
N ILE A 62 -19.32 -6.90 -14.94
CA ILE A 62 -17.97 -6.83 -15.51
C ILE A 62 -17.30 -8.18 -15.45
N LEU A 63 -17.13 -8.71 -14.23
CA LEU A 63 -16.44 -9.97 -14.00
C LEU A 63 -16.81 -10.54 -12.62
N SER A 64 -16.63 -11.85 -12.43
CA SER A 64 -16.67 -12.45 -11.09
C SER A 64 -15.41 -12.10 -10.30
N LEU A 65 -15.52 -12.02 -8.98
CA LEU A 65 -14.38 -11.73 -8.10
C LEU A 65 -13.29 -12.81 -8.21
N SER A 66 -13.70 -14.07 -8.33
CA SER A 66 -12.79 -15.21 -8.54
C SER A 66 -11.98 -15.13 -9.84
N ASN A 67 -12.54 -14.55 -10.91
CA ASN A 67 -11.82 -14.35 -12.16
C ASN A 67 -10.94 -13.11 -12.09
N LEU A 68 -11.36 -12.05 -11.38
CA LEU A 68 -10.52 -10.86 -11.15
C LEU A 68 -9.23 -11.23 -10.40
N ARG A 69 -9.30 -12.14 -9.42
CA ARG A 69 -8.13 -12.61 -8.64
C ARG A 69 -6.94 -13.04 -9.52
N LYS A 70 -7.19 -13.57 -10.72
CA LYS A 70 -6.13 -13.98 -11.66
C LYS A 70 -5.32 -12.84 -12.25
N TYR A 71 -5.90 -11.63 -12.25
CA TYR A 71 -5.36 -10.44 -12.92
C TYR A 71 -5.15 -9.28 -11.95
N ASP A 72 -5.47 -9.47 -10.67
CA ASP A 72 -5.37 -8.41 -9.66
C ASP A 72 -3.90 -8.01 -9.40
N ASP A 73 -2.95 -8.86 -9.81
CA ASP A 73 -1.50 -8.63 -9.75
C ASP A 73 -0.97 -7.59 -10.75
N ARG A 74 -1.81 -7.12 -11.69
CA ARG A 74 -1.48 -6.13 -12.72
C ARG A 74 -2.65 -5.15 -12.91
N PRO A 75 -2.48 -4.02 -13.59
CA PRO A 75 -3.59 -3.12 -13.89
C PRO A 75 -4.74 -3.87 -14.57
N PHE A 76 -5.88 -3.99 -13.88
CA PHE A 76 -7.09 -4.53 -14.44
C PHE A 76 -7.99 -3.37 -14.88
N ILE A 77 -8.07 -3.15 -16.18
CA ILE A 77 -8.68 -1.98 -16.80
C ILE A 77 -10.04 -2.33 -17.37
N VAL A 78 -11.05 -1.53 -17.06
CA VAL A 78 -12.33 -1.55 -17.75
C VAL A 78 -12.36 -0.45 -18.79
N CYS A 79 -12.37 -0.83 -20.06
CA CYS A 79 -12.58 0.09 -21.17
C CYS A 79 -14.06 0.21 -21.46
N LEU A 80 -14.65 1.33 -21.08
CA LEU A 80 -16.04 1.67 -21.35
C LEU A 80 -16.15 2.40 -22.69
N VAL A 81 -16.75 1.73 -23.67
CA VAL A 81 -17.07 2.30 -24.98
C VAL A 81 -18.40 3.02 -24.90
N THR A 82 -18.41 4.30 -25.27
CA THR A 82 -19.62 5.13 -25.38
C THR A 82 -19.71 5.78 -26.77
N PRO A 83 -20.86 6.36 -27.15
CA PRO A 83 -21.03 6.95 -28.48
C PRO A 83 -20.09 8.12 -28.79
N ALA A 84 -19.65 8.88 -27.78
CA ALA A 84 -18.80 10.07 -27.98
C ALA A 84 -17.33 9.80 -27.68
N GLN A 85 -17.04 9.14 -26.56
CA GLN A 85 -15.67 8.88 -26.12
C GLN A 85 -15.55 7.58 -25.34
N ASN A 86 -14.36 7.00 -25.33
CA ASN A 86 -14.04 5.82 -24.55
C ASN A 86 -13.42 6.24 -23.21
N PHE A 87 -13.71 5.50 -22.16
CA PHE A 87 -13.13 5.73 -20.83
C PHE A 87 -12.36 4.52 -20.36
N LEU A 88 -11.21 4.75 -19.73
CA LEU A 88 -10.46 3.72 -19.01
C LEU A 88 -10.63 3.93 -17.51
N LEU A 89 -10.95 2.86 -16.81
CA LEU A 89 -11.09 2.83 -15.35
C LEU A 89 -10.30 1.64 -14.82
N ILE A 90 -9.50 1.85 -13.78
CA ILE A 90 -8.90 0.73 -13.05
C ILE A 90 -9.95 0.09 -12.13
N ALA A 91 -9.97 -1.24 -12.07
CA ALA A 91 -10.96 -2.03 -11.35
C ALA A 91 -10.36 -3.21 -10.58
N ASN A 92 -9.07 -3.14 -10.27
CA ASN A 92 -8.44 -3.99 -9.24
C ASN A 92 -9.22 -3.89 -7.91
N THR A 93 -9.10 -4.89 -7.05
CA THR A 93 -9.96 -5.01 -5.85
C THR A 93 -9.97 -3.76 -4.99
N THR A 94 -8.83 -3.04 -4.85
CA THR A 94 -8.73 -1.76 -4.12
C THR A 94 -9.79 -0.73 -4.57
N PHE A 95 -10.14 -0.72 -5.85
CA PHE A 95 -11.05 0.24 -6.46
C PHE A 95 -12.49 -0.26 -6.59
N LEU A 96 -12.82 -1.35 -5.89
CA LEU A 96 -14.19 -1.87 -5.81
C LEU A 96 -14.85 -1.46 -4.49
N LYS A 97 -16.07 -0.94 -4.57
CA LYS A 97 -16.90 -0.57 -3.42
C LYS A 97 -17.45 -1.80 -2.70
N LYS A 98 -17.93 -2.79 -3.45
CA LYS A 98 -18.56 -4.03 -2.97
C LYS A 98 -18.67 -5.07 -4.10
N ILE A 99 -19.19 -6.25 -3.79
CA ILE A 99 -19.56 -7.30 -4.75
C ILE A 99 -21.09 -7.39 -4.83
N SER A 100 -21.66 -7.14 -6.01
CA SER A 100 -23.11 -6.91 -6.14
C SER A 100 -23.94 -8.15 -6.49
N HIS A 101 -23.47 -8.99 -7.40
CA HIS A 101 -24.27 -10.11 -7.90
C HIS A 101 -23.85 -11.43 -7.28
N SER A 102 -24.84 -12.28 -6.96
CA SER A 102 -24.67 -13.65 -6.42
C SER A 102 -23.74 -13.76 -5.21
N SER A 103 -23.65 -12.69 -4.42
CA SER A 103 -22.71 -12.56 -3.30
C SER A 103 -23.27 -12.97 -1.94
N GLN A 104 -24.50 -13.51 -1.86
CA GLN A 104 -25.10 -13.96 -0.58
C GLN A 104 -24.27 -15.04 0.13
N GLU A 105 -23.31 -15.66 -0.57
CA GLU A 105 -22.38 -16.63 0.00
C GLU A 105 -20.93 -16.13 0.06
N LEU A 106 -20.67 -14.86 -0.27
CA LEU A 106 -19.32 -14.29 -0.28
C LEU A 106 -18.76 -14.32 1.14
N ARG A 107 -17.67 -15.07 1.31
CA ARG A 107 -16.89 -15.17 2.55
C ARG A 107 -15.41 -15.21 2.19
N GLU A 108 -14.53 -14.94 3.14
CA GLU A 108 -13.07 -15.05 2.91
C GLU A 108 -12.67 -16.44 2.41
N ASN A 109 -13.34 -17.48 2.89
CA ASN A 109 -13.14 -18.87 2.47
C ASN A 109 -14.04 -19.31 1.29
N ASN A 110 -14.92 -18.44 0.78
CA ASN A 110 -15.81 -18.72 -0.34
C ASN A 110 -15.97 -17.48 -1.25
N ILE A 111 -15.04 -17.34 -2.20
CA ILE A 111 -14.97 -16.20 -3.11
C ILE A 111 -16.00 -16.37 -4.24
N ARG A 112 -17.27 -16.02 -3.98
CA ARG A 112 -18.37 -16.02 -4.94
C ARG A 112 -18.92 -14.62 -5.20
N GLY A 113 -19.48 -14.43 -6.38
CA GLY A 113 -20.15 -13.20 -6.79
C GLY A 113 -19.40 -12.41 -7.88
N SER A 114 -20.08 -11.42 -8.43
CA SER A 114 -19.55 -10.52 -9.46
C SER A 114 -19.80 -9.05 -9.16
N PHE A 115 -18.96 -8.19 -9.73
CA PHE A 115 -19.07 -6.74 -9.61
C PHE A 115 -19.55 -6.11 -10.92
N ASN A 116 -20.24 -4.99 -10.76
CA ASN A 116 -20.78 -4.18 -11.84
C ASN A 116 -19.92 -2.93 -12.08
N GLY A 117 -20.15 -2.27 -13.21
CA GLY A 117 -19.51 -0.98 -13.51
C GLY A 117 -19.77 0.12 -12.47
N SER A 118 -20.90 0.03 -11.76
CA SER A 118 -21.31 0.94 -10.68
C SER A 118 -20.52 0.73 -9.39
N ASP A 119 -19.96 -0.46 -9.21
CA ASP A 119 -19.17 -0.85 -8.05
C ASP A 119 -17.72 -0.36 -8.16
N ILE A 120 -17.27 0.03 -9.35
CA ILE A 120 -15.95 0.62 -9.59
C ILE A 120 -15.96 2.06 -9.08
N MET A 121 -15.02 2.39 -8.19
CA MET A 121 -14.81 3.73 -7.64
C MET A 121 -14.46 4.71 -8.76
N ARG A 122 -15.01 5.94 -8.70
CA ARG A 122 -14.74 7.01 -9.66
C ARG A 122 -13.64 7.96 -9.20
N GLU A 123 -13.38 7.97 -7.91
CA GLU A 123 -12.32 8.71 -7.24
C GLU A 123 -11.86 7.85 -6.06
N PHE A 124 -10.57 7.91 -5.75
CA PHE A 124 -9.96 7.26 -4.61
C PHE A 124 -9.06 8.27 -3.90
N GLU A 125 -9.45 8.70 -2.70
CA GLU A 125 -8.67 9.63 -1.85
C GLU A 125 -8.24 10.91 -2.61
N GLY A 126 -9.15 11.52 -3.36
CA GLY A 126 -8.90 12.71 -4.17
C GLY A 126 -8.22 12.46 -5.51
N ILE A 127 -7.90 11.20 -5.86
CA ILE A 127 -7.35 10.82 -7.16
C ILE A 127 -8.49 10.31 -8.05
N GLU A 128 -8.78 11.01 -9.15
CA GLU A 128 -9.80 10.56 -10.11
C GLU A 128 -9.41 9.21 -10.75
N ASN A 129 -10.34 8.28 -10.83
CA ASN A 129 -10.19 7.04 -11.60
C ASN A 129 -10.41 7.34 -13.08
N CYS A 130 -9.33 7.69 -13.77
CA CYS A 130 -9.25 7.99 -15.19
C CYS A 130 -7.94 7.45 -15.79
N ALA A 131 -7.80 7.53 -17.12
CA ALA A 131 -6.67 6.96 -17.84
C ALA A 131 -5.33 7.52 -17.38
N GLU A 132 -5.29 8.82 -17.10
CA GLU A 132 -4.10 9.57 -16.69
C GLU A 132 -3.57 9.11 -15.32
N ASN A 133 -4.44 8.58 -14.46
CA ASN A 133 -4.11 8.16 -13.10
C ASN A 133 -3.95 6.64 -12.92
N ILE A 134 -4.13 5.82 -13.98
CA ILE A 134 -4.08 4.34 -13.86
C ILE A 134 -2.80 3.86 -13.20
N VAL A 135 -1.66 4.42 -13.61
CA VAL A 135 -0.35 4.04 -13.06
C VAL A 135 -0.29 4.32 -11.55
N ARG A 136 -0.59 5.56 -11.15
CA ARG A 136 -0.56 5.98 -9.74
C ARG A 136 -1.53 5.15 -8.89
N LEU A 137 -2.73 4.91 -9.39
CA LEU A 137 -3.73 4.08 -8.71
C LEU A 137 -3.24 2.63 -8.62
N PHE A 138 -2.68 2.07 -9.68
CA PHE A 138 -2.16 0.71 -9.61
C PHE A 138 -0.99 0.58 -8.61
N ASP A 139 -0.09 1.55 -8.53
CA ASP A 139 1.01 1.55 -7.56
C ASP A 139 0.49 1.51 -6.10
N ILE A 140 -0.61 2.18 -5.81
CA ILE A 140 -1.34 2.07 -4.52
C ILE A 140 -1.88 0.65 -4.32
N HIS A 141 -2.54 0.10 -5.35
CA HIS A 141 -3.10 -1.25 -5.28
C HIS A 141 -2.01 -2.32 -5.08
N ALA A 142 -0.88 -2.22 -5.77
CA ALA A 142 0.23 -3.16 -5.68
C ALA A 142 0.80 -3.28 -4.26
N GLY A 143 0.72 -2.20 -3.46
CA GLY A 143 1.09 -2.21 -2.04
C GLY A 143 0.06 -2.88 -1.11
N ILE A 144 -1.11 -3.29 -1.62
CA ILE A 144 -2.21 -3.92 -0.87
C ILE A 144 -2.52 -5.32 -1.44
N GLY A 145 -2.95 -5.39 -2.70
CA GLY A 145 -3.31 -6.62 -3.39
C GLY A 145 -4.66 -7.23 -2.97
N PHE A 146 -4.95 -8.40 -3.55
CA PHE A 146 -6.25 -9.07 -3.45
C PHE A 146 -6.62 -9.48 -2.02
N GLU A 147 -5.72 -10.22 -1.34
CA GLU A 147 -6.00 -10.88 -0.06
C GLU A 147 -6.34 -9.86 1.04
N ASP A 148 -5.63 -8.74 1.04
CA ASP A 148 -5.87 -7.64 1.99
C ASP A 148 -7.22 -6.93 1.74
N ASN A 149 -7.67 -6.89 0.49
CA ASN A 149 -8.95 -6.28 0.11
C ASN A 149 -10.15 -7.22 0.30
N LEU A 150 -9.95 -8.54 0.32
CA LEU A 150 -11.04 -9.51 0.37
C LEU A 150 -11.94 -9.34 1.61
N PRO A 151 -11.43 -9.20 2.85
CA PRO A 151 -12.28 -9.05 4.03
C PRO A 151 -13.18 -7.81 3.96
N ARG A 152 -12.65 -6.65 3.53
CA ARG A 152 -13.47 -5.43 3.44
C ARG A 152 -14.54 -5.54 2.35
N LEU A 153 -14.28 -6.28 1.27
CA LEU A 153 -15.27 -6.53 0.24
C LEU A 153 -16.36 -7.49 0.73
N VAL A 154 -16.00 -8.49 1.54
CA VAL A 154 -16.96 -9.38 2.21
C VAL A 154 -17.86 -8.58 3.17
N GLU A 155 -17.27 -7.75 4.02
CA GLU A 155 -17.99 -6.89 4.98
C GLU A 155 -18.95 -5.93 4.27
N ALA A 156 -18.44 -5.16 3.30
CA ALA A 156 -19.22 -4.19 2.54
C ALA A 156 -20.35 -4.83 1.70
N THR A 157 -20.20 -6.11 1.36
CA THR A 157 -21.20 -6.85 0.58
C THR A 157 -22.29 -7.45 1.46
N ASN A 158 -21.90 -8.00 2.62
CA ASN A 158 -22.83 -8.67 3.53
C ASN A 158 -23.46 -7.74 4.57
N ASN A 159 -23.16 -6.43 4.53
CA ASN A 159 -23.57 -5.46 5.55
C ASN A 159 -23.24 -5.94 6.99
N ILE A 160 -22.14 -6.67 7.15
CA ILE A 160 -21.73 -7.20 8.44
C ILE A 160 -21.27 -6.03 9.31
N SER A 161 -21.73 -5.99 10.56
CA SER A 161 -21.23 -5.02 11.53
C SER A 161 -19.73 -5.21 11.73
N PRO A 162 -18.94 -4.14 11.66
CA PRO A 162 -17.49 -4.26 11.72
C PRO A 162 -16.97 -4.94 12.99
N SER A 163 -15.84 -5.65 12.88
CA SER A 163 -15.26 -6.41 14.01
C SER A 163 -14.14 -5.71 14.79
N GLY A 164 -13.54 -4.63 14.27
CA GLY A 164 -12.45 -3.93 14.93
C GLY A 164 -12.91 -2.94 16.00
N VAL A 165 -11.94 -2.29 16.64
CA VAL A 165 -12.16 -1.30 17.70
C VAL A 165 -11.49 0.00 17.29
N LYS A 166 -12.30 1.04 17.11
CA LYS A 166 -11.85 2.40 16.82
C LYS A 166 -11.31 3.00 18.13
N PHE A 167 -10.12 3.57 18.11
CA PHE A 167 -9.56 4.19 19.31
C PHE A 167 -10.38 5.43 19.67
N GLY A 168 -10.91 5.46 20.89
CA GLY A 168 -11.65 6.60 21.43
C GLY A 168 -10.67 7.70 21.84
N VAL A 169 -10.72 8.84 21.16
CA VAL A 169 -9.86 9.99 21.47
C VAL A 169 -10.65 10.91 22.40
N ASP A 170 -10.37 10.85 23.70
CA ASP A 170 -10.87 11.82 24.68
C ASP A 170 -10.05 13.13 24.65
N ASP A 171 -10.43 14.12 25.46
CA ASP A 171 -9.76 15.43 25.46
C ASP A 171 -8.28 15.36 25.88
N ALA A 172 -7.94 14.47 26.83
CA ALA A 172 -6.57 14.28 27.28
C ALA A 172 -5.71 13.63 26.19
N ALA A 173 -6.22 12.55 25.58
CA ALA A 173 -5.61 11.88 24.44
C ALA A 173 -5.46 12.85 23.26
N ARG A 174 -6.48 13.68 22.96
CA ARG A 174 -6.42 14.69 21.90
C ARG A 174 -5.27 15.66 22.12
N ASN A 175 -5.13 16.19 23.34
CA ASN A 175 -4.05 17.13 23.67
C ASN A 175 -2.66 16.46 23.55
N ASN A 176 -2.53 15.21 23.98
CA ASN A 176 -1.28 14.47 23.85
C ASN A 176 -0.95 14.12 22.40
N ILE A 177 -1.95 13.74 21.60
CA ILE A 177 -1.77 13.47 20.17
C ILE A 177 -1.33 14.73 19.44
N LEU A 178 -2.01 15.86 19.66
CA LEU A 178 -1.70 17.11 18.95
C LEU A 178 -0.39 17.75 19.41
N SER A 179 0.15 17.39 20.58
CA SER A 179 1.49 17.80 21.01
C SER A 179 2.60 16.85 20.54
N SER A 180 2.26 15.73 19.90
CA SER A 180 3.25 14.77 19.38
C SER A 180 4.20 15.33 18.31
N PRO A 181 3.80 16.25 17.41
CA PRO A 181 4.75 16.85 16.47
C PRO A 181 5.85 17.66 17.19
N SER A 182 5.47 18.42 18.23
CA SER A 182 6.41 19.13 19.09
C SER A 182 7.37 18.18 19.82
N ARG A 183 6.88 17.03 20.31
CA ARG A 183 7.73 15.99 20.92
C ARG A 183 8.72 15.42 19.91
N ALA A 184 8.25 15.10 18.71
CA ALA A 184 9.09 14.57 17.65
C ALA A 184 10.18 15.57 17.23
N LEU A 185 9.85 16.86 17.11
CA LEU A 185 10.82 17.93 16.85
C LEU A 185 11.95 17.96 17.87
N ARG A 186 11.61 17.86 19.17
CA ARG A 186 12.61 17.78 20.24
C ARG A 186 13.43 16.50 20.17
N PHE A 187 12.80 15.36 19.88
CA PHE A 187 13.48 14.08 19.79
C PHE A 187 14.49 14.05 18.65
N VAL A 188 14.11 14.44 17.42
CA VAL A 188 15.01 14.36 16.26
C VAL A 188 16.23 15.28 16.39
N ALA A 189 16.15 16.32 17.22
CA ALA A 189 17.26 17.21 17.56
C ALA A 189 18.11 16.73 18.76
N SER A 190 17.73 15.62 19.41
CA SER A 190 18.37 15.12 20.64
C SER A 190 19.47 14.09 20.40
N GLN A 191 20.25 13.84 21.45
CA GLN A 191 21.23 12.74 21.46
C GLN A 191 20.54 11.37 21.44
N ASP A 192 19.32 11.26 21.97
CA ASP A 192 18.55 10.02 21.99
C ASP A 192 18.22 9.54 20.57
N ALA A 193 17.86 10.46 19.66
CA ALA A 193 17.67 10.13 18.25
C ALA A 193 18.96 9.64 17.58
N SER A 194 20.10 10.29 17.90
CA SER A 194 21.41 9.85 17.40
C SER A 194 21.80 8.46 17.92
N ALA A 195 21.48 8.17 19.18
CA ALA A 195 21.73 6.88 19.80
C ALA A 195 20.81 5.78 19.23
N LEU A 196 19.54 6.08 18.97
CA LEU A 196 18.61 5.17 18.29
C LEU A 196 19.10 4.85 16.87
N LYS A 197 19.47 5.86 16.09
CA LYS A 197 19.99 5.68 14.74
C LYS A 197 21.26 4.82 14.74
N SER A 198 22.20 5.12 15.61
CA SER A 198 23.47 4.39 15.70
C SER A 198 23.28 2.92 16.03
N GLU A 199 22.31 2.60 16.90
CA GLU A 199 21.99 1.22 17.22
C GLU A 199 21.41 0.47 16.02
N LEU A 200 20.42 1.05 15.34
CA LEU A 200 19.80 0.43 14.15
C LEU A 200 20.81 0.28 13.01
N ASP A 201 21.66 1.28 12.78
CA ASP A 201 22.74 1.24 11.80
C ASP A 201 23.74 0.12 12.12
N ALA A 202 24.09 -0.08 13.40
CA ALA A 202 24.96 -1.18 13.81
C ALA A 202 24.33 -2.56 13.53
N LYS A 203 23.01 -2.70 13.70
CA LYS A 203 22.30 -3.93 13.35
C LYS A 203 22.28 -4.17 11.84
N VAL A 204 22.05 -3.14 11.03
CA VAL A 204 22.14 -3.22 9.57
C VAL A 204 23.56 -3.60 9.13
N ALA A 205 24.59 -3.00 9.72
CA ALA A 205 25.98 -3.33 9.42
C ALA A 205 26.31 -4.79 9.77
N LYS A 206 25.83 -5.27 10.92
CA LYS A 206 26.02 -6.66 11.38
C LYS A 206 25.41 -7.68 10.42
N TYR A 207 24.22 -7.42 9.89
CA TYR A 207 23.48 -8.35 9.01
C TYR A 207 23.47 -7.93 7.55
N ARG A 208 24.45 -7.12 7.12
CA ARG A 208 24.49 -6.52 5.78
C ARG A 208 24.34 -7.55 4.67
N ASN A 209 25.06 -8.67 4.76
CA ASN A 209 25.06 -9.68 3.70
C ASN A 209 23.71 -10.39 3.61
N GLU A 210 23.12 -10.70 4.75
CA GLU A 210 21.82 -11.36 4.87
C GLU A 210 20.68 -10.44 4.39
N ILE A 211 20.76 -9.14 4.67
CA ILE A 211 19.83 -8.14 4.13
C ILE A 211 19.90 -8.11 2.61
N LEU A 212 21.11 -8.13 2.03
CA LEU A 212 21.29 -8.16 0.57
C LEU A 212 20.77 -9.44 -0.07
N LEU A 213 20.94 -10.60 0.59
CA LEU A 213 20.35 -11.86 0.13
C LEU A 213 18.82 -11.83 0.20
N ALA A 214 18.27 -11.37 1.32
CA ALA A 214 16.82 -11.23 1.49
C ALA A 214 16.22 -10.26 0.45
N ALA A 215 16.96 -9.22 0.06
CA ALA A 215 16.51 -8.25 -0.95
C ALA A 215 16.24 -8.88 -2.33
N LEU A 216 16.80 -10.05 -2.63
CA LEU A 216 16.60 -10.79 -3.88
C LEU A 216 15.30 -11.61 -3.89
N ILE A 217 14.61 -11.74 -2.76
CA ILE A 217 13.35 -12.47 -2.66
C ILE A 217 12.26 -11.71 -3.44
N GLU A 218 11.64 -12.35 -4.42
CA GLU A 218 10.60 -11.73 -5.26
C GLU A 218 9.38 -11.32 -4.46
N ASN A 219 8.94 -12.18 -3.52
CA ASN A 219 7.80 -11.90 -2.68
C ASN A 219 8.10 -10.76 -1.69
N VAL A 220 7.51 -9.59 -1.97
CA VAL A 220 7.69 -8.35 -1.20
C VAL A 220 7.39 -8.52 0.30
N ASN A 221 6.34 -9.27 0.64
CA ASN A 221 5.91 -9.46 2.02
C ASN A 221 6.89 -10.34 2.78
N VAL A 222 7.39 -11.41 2.15
CA VAL A 222 8.39 -12.29 2.74
C VAL A 222 9.72 -11.55 2.91
N ARG A 223 10.15 -10.84 1.86
CA ARG A 223 11.35 -10.01 1.86
C ARG A 223 11.35 -8.98 3.00
N GLY A 224 10.28 -8.18 3.09
CA GLY A 224 10.14 -7.15 4.13
C GLY A 224 10.25 -7.72 5.53
N ARG A 225 9.45 -8.75 5.83
CA ARG A 225 9.43 -9.41 7.14
C ARG A 225 10.76 -10.01 7.55
N ILE A 226 11.53 -10.57 6.61
CA ILE A 226 12.86 -11.11 6.94
C ILE A 226 13.81 -9.98 7.32
N ILE A 227 13.84 -8.90 6.55
CA ILE A 227 14.75 -7.78 6.81
C ILE A 227 14.37 -7.06 8.10
N GLU A 228 13.06 -6.84 8.33
CA GLU A 228 12.50 -6.37 9.60
C GLU A 228 13.01 -7.23 10.76
N TYR A 229 12.87 -8.56 10.64
CA TYR A 229 13.30 -9.48 11.70
C TYR A 229 14.82 -9.53 11.92
N LEU A 230 15.63 -9.41 10.86
CA LEU A 230 17.09 -9.33 10.98
C LEU A 230 17.52 -8.10 11.78
N ILE A 231 16.80 -6.98 11.64
CA ILE A 231 17.12 -5.71 12.31
C ILE A 231 16.49 -5.64 13.70
N ALA A 232 15.22 -6.01 13.84
CA ALA A 232 14.42 -5.70 15.02
C ALA A 232 13.96 -6.94 15.82
N GLY A 233 14.03 -8.14 15.25
CA GLY A 233 13.57 -9.36 15.94
C GLY A 233 14.48 -9.73 17.12
N ASP A 234 13.91 -10.33 18.17
CA ASP A 234 14.65 -10.66 19.41
C ASP A 234 15.04 -12.13 19.56
N ASP A 235 14.41 -13.07 18.85
CA ASP A 235 14.74 -14.50 18.93
C ASP A 235 15.96 -14.84 18.02
N GLU A 236 17.12 -14.92 18.67
CA GLU A 236 18.39 -15.28 18.04
C GLU A 236 18.35 -16.65 17.35
N GLY A 237 17.64 -17.63 17.92
CA GLY A 237 17.55 -18.98 17.36
C GLY A 237 16.80 -18.98 16.04
N LEU A 238 15.67 -18.26 15.95
CA LEU A 238 14.97 -18.04 14.69
C LEU A 238 15.82 -17.22 13.71
N ARG A 239 16.53 -16.20 14.18
CA ARG A 239 17.43 -15.40 13.33
C ARG A 239 18.48 -16.30 12.67
N GLN A 240 19.18 -17.13 13.44
CA GLN A 240 20.18 -18.04 12.87
C GLN A 240 19.59 -19.04 11.86
N ARG A 241 18.37 -19.54 12.09
CA ARG A 241 17.68 -20.40 11.11
C ARG A 241 17.35 -19.65 9.81
N LEU A 242 16.89 -18.41 9.90
CA LEU A 242 16.63 -17.56 8.72
C LEU A 242 17.92 -17.29 7.94
N ILE A 243 19.01 -16.97 8.64
CA ILE A 243 20.34 -16.75 8.03
C ILE A 243 20.82 -18.01 7.31
N ALA A 244 20.69 -19.18 7.94
CA ALA A 244 21.06 -20.46 7.33
C ALA A 244 20.25 -20.73 6.05
N ALA A 245 18.93 -20.51 6.09
CA ALA A 245 18.04 -20.69 4.93
C ALA A 245 18.38 -19.73 3.77
N LEU A 246 18.66 -18.46 4.08
CA LEU A 246 19.08 -17.48 3.06
C LEU A 246 20.40 -17.87 2.37
N LYS A 247 21.34 -18.47 3.13
CA LYS A 247 22.65 -18.87 2.63
C LYS A 247 22.63 -20.19 1.87
N SER A 248 21.78 -21.15 2.28
CA SER A 248 21.70 -22.46 1.64
C SER A 248 20.95 -22.44 0.31
N GLY A 249 20.08 -21.43 0.09
CA GLY A 249 19.22 -21.38 -1.08
C GLY A 249 18.20 -22.53 -1.12
N GLU A 250 17.98 -23.21 0.00
CA GLU A 250 17.05 -24.34 0.10
C GLU A 250 15.59 -23.91 -0.06
N ASN A 251 14.76 -24.85 -0.52
CA ASN A 251 13.33 -24.66 -0.76
C ASN A 251 12.54 -24.57 0.56
N GLY A 252 12.64 -23.43 1.26
CA GLY A 252 11.72 -23.09 2.33
C GLY A 252 12.33 -22.22 3.41
N LEU A 253 11.77 -21.03 3.58
CA LEU A 253 12.02 -20.22 4.77
C LEU A 253 11.23 -20.81 5.96
N PRO A 254 11.80 -20.82 7.17
CA PRO A 254 11.07 -21.25 8.36
C PRO A 254 9.79 -20.41 8.51
N ALA A 255 8.70 -21.03 8.97
CA ALA A 255 7.50 -20.28 9.29
C ALA A 255 7.79 -19.35 10.48
N PHE A 256 7.56 -18.05 10.30
CA PHE A 256 7.62 -17.07 11.38
C PHE A 256 6.44 -16.12 11.27
N LYS A 257 5.94 -15.69 12.44
CA LYS A 257 4.92 -14.66 12.55
C LYS A 257 5.59 -13.42 13.10
N THR A 258 5.34 -12.28 12.46
CA THR A 258 5.55 -10.98 13.07
C THR A 258 4.26 -10.60 13.80
N ASP A 259 4.38 -10.00 14.97
CA ASP A 259 3.22 -9.53 15.72
C ASP A 259 2.55 -8.39 14.96
N ASN A 260 1.23 -8.32 15.04
CA ASN A 260 0.47 -7.18 14.53
C ASN A 260 0.62 -6.00 15.50
N ALA A 261 1.83 -5.54 15.78
CA ALA A 261 2.12 -4.34 16.57
C ALA A 261 1.95 -3.07 15.71
N LEU A 262 2.31 -1.90 16.25
CA LEU A 262 2.43 -0.65 15.48
C LEU A 262 3.81 -0.51 14.84
N SER A 263 4.86 -1.05 15.49
CA SER A 263 6.26 -0.95 15.08
C SER A 263 7.03 -2.25 15.31
N ASP A 264 8.22 -2.34 14.72
CA ASP A 264 9.09 -3.52 14.81
C ASP A 264 10.09 -3.44 15.97
N TYR A 265 10.51 -2.22 16.32
CA TYR A 265 11.55 -1.98 17.32
C TYR A 265 11.12 -0.91 18.33
N GLN A 266 11.33 -1.18 19.61
CA GLN A 266 10.98 -0.28 20.70
C GLN A 266 12.21 0.08 21.52
N ARG A 267 12.31 1.35 21.91
CA ARG A 267 13.37 1.80 22.83
C ARG A 267 12.86 2.88 23.77
N GLN A 268 13.12 2.68 25.05
CA GLN A 268 12.81 3.63 26.12
C GLN A 268 14.04 4.45 26.45
N PHE A 269 13.89 5.76 26.42
CA PHE A 269 14.84 6.76 26.90
C PHE A 269 14.29 7.39 28.18
N GLU A 270 15.07 8.26 28.83
CA GLU A 270 14.58 8.95 30.02
C GLU A 270 13.37 9.85 29.70
N ALA A 271 13.40 10.54 28.56
CA ALA A 271 12.36 11.50 28.16
C ALA A 271 11.39 10.99 27.07
N TYR A 272 11.66 9.84 26.45
CA TYR A 272 10.93 9.38 25.27
C TYR A 272 10.69 7.88 25.29
N ASP A 273 9.52 7.47 24.81
CA ASP A 273 9.22 6.09 24.45
C ASP A 273 9.09 6.04 22.93
N THR A 274 10.04 5.34 22.30
CA THR A 274 10.10 5.27 20.84
C THR A 274 9.52 3.97 20.33
N GLU A 275 8.68 4.09 19.32
CA GLU A 275 8.28 3.00 18.45
C GLU A 275 8.88 3.26 17.07
N THR A 276 9.59 2.29 16.51
CA THR A 276 10.29 2.41 15.24
C THR A 276 9.89 1.29 14.28
N ASP A 277 9.24 1.67 13.19
CA ASP A 277 8.84 0.76 12.13
C ASP A 277 9.94 0.70 11.06
N VAL A 278 10.42 -0.51 10.75
CA VAL A 278 11.53 -0.74 9.83
C VAL A 278 10.98 -1.00 8.44
N LYS A 279 11.44 -0.22 7.46
CA LYS A 279 10.94 -0.33 6.08
C LYS A 279 12.07 -0.48 5.09
N THR A 280 12.04 -1.56 4.32
CA THR A 280 13.00 -1.77 3.23
C THR A 280 12.46 -1.18 1.93
N LYS A 281 13.28 -0.36 1.26
CA LYS A 281 12.98 0.17 -0.07
C LYS A 281 13.99 -0.35 -1.08
N ILE A 282 13.51 -1.15 -2.03
CA ILE A 282 14.31 -1.52 -3.20
C ILE A 282 14.26 -0.32 -4.16
N MET A 283 15.38 0.38 -4.34
CA MET A 283 15.39 1.72 -4.97
C MET A 283 14.91 1.68 -6.42
N ILE A 284 15.22 0.60 -7.13
CA ILE A 284 14.80 0.38 -8.52
C ILE A 284 13.31 0.02 -8.69
N LEU A 285 12.59 -0.26 -7.60
CA LEU A 285 11.18 -0.64 -7.63
C LEU A 285 10.28 0.52 -7.19
N ASN A 286 9.22 0.77 -7.98
CA ASN A 286 8.18 1.75 -7.66
C ASN A 286 7.12 1.15 -6.72
N SER A 287 7.52 0.66 -5.56
CA SER A 287 6.59 0.16 -4.53
C SER A 287 6.11 1.28 -3.59
N ASN A 288 4.79 1.30 -3.31
CA ASN A 288 4.20 2.13 -2.25
C ASN A 288 4.03 1.28 -0.97
N PRO A 289 4.96 1.37 0.00
CA PRO A 289 4.85 0.55 1.20
C PRO A 289 3.67 0.99 2.06
N LYS A 290 3.03 0.00 2.71
CA LYS A 290 2.13 0.26 3.83
C LYS A 290 2.91 0.96 4.95
N ALA A 291 2.28 1.96 5.55
CA ALA A 291 2.87 2.75 6.61
C ALA A 291 2.35 2.24 7.96
N TYR A 292 1.20 2.72 8.44
CA TYR A 292 0.69 2.38 9.77
C TYR A 292 -0.83 2.23 9.81
N ASN A 293 -1.33 1.53 10.84
CA ASN A 293 -2.75 1.57 11.19
C ASN A 293 -3.05 2.87 11.95
N LEU A 294 -4.11 3.58 11.55
CA LEU A 294 -4.41 4.90 12.08
C LEU A 294 -4.83 4.86 13.56
N ASP A 295 -5.61 3.86 13.99
CA ASP A 295 -6.04 3.78 15.39
C ASP A 295 -4.89 3.41 16.33
N LYS A 296 -4.03 2.47 15.92
CA LYS A 296 -2.82 2.14 16.69
C LYS A 296 -1.88 3.33 16.83
N MET A 297 -1.70 4.08 15.74
CA MET A 297 -0.90 5.30 15.74
C MET A 297 -1.49 6.33 16.72
N LEU A 298 -2.80 6.60 16.66
CA LEU A 298 -3.44 7.54 17.59
C LEU A 298 -3.32 7.06 19.04
N GLN A 299 -3.49 5.76 19.29
CA GLN A 299 -3.35 5.16 20.62
C GLN A 299 -1.96 5.36 21.19
N PHE A 300 -0.91 5.13 20.40
CA PHE A 300 0.47 5.35 20.83
C PHE A 300 0.77 6.83 21.07
N LEU A 301 0.34 7.71 20.15
CA LEU A 301 0.55 9.15 20.27
C LEU A 301 -0.19 9.81 21.44
N ALA A 302 -1.20 9.13 22.00
CA ALA A 302 -1.91 9.58 23.19
C ALA A 302 -1.07 9.51 24.47
N SER A 303 0.05 8.78 24.46
CA SER A 303 1.02 8.76 25.56
C SER A 303 1.92 10.02 25.53
N ASP A 304 2.25 10.55 26.70
CA ASP A 304 2.95 11.83 26.91
C ASP A 304 4.44 11.82 26.52
N ARG A 305 5.05 10.64 26.41
CA ARG A 305 6.46 10.43 25.99
C ARG A 305 6.62 9.84 24.60
N SER A 306 5.51 9.60 23.89
CA SER A 306 5.51 8.88 22.62
C SER A 306 6.24 9.63 21.49
N VAL A 307 7.07 8.89 20.75
CA VAL A 307 7.69 9.33 19.50
C VAL A 307 7.68 8.17 18.49
N PHE A 308 7.00 8.35 17.36
CA PHE A 308 6.89 7.32 16.32
C PHE A 308 7.84 7.61 15.16
N MET A 309 8.69 6.65 14.84
CA MET A 309 9.78 6.76 13.89
C MET A 309 9.66 5.73 12.76
N PHE A 310 10.17 6.08 11.59
CA PHE A 310 10.48 5.14 10.52
C PHE A 310 11.98 5.00 10.37
N TYR A 311 12.44 3.76 10.24
CA TYR A 311 13.81 3.45 9.86
C TYR A 311 13.82 2.81 8.48
N PHE A 312 14.19 3.59 7.48
CA PHE A 312 14.28 3.15 6.10
C PHE A 312 15.64 2.54 5.78
N VAL A 313 15.63 1.38 5.12
CA VAL A 313 16.83 0.75 4.55
C VAL A 313 16.69 0.74 3.04
N GLY A 314 17.44 1.62 2.37
CA GLY A 314 17.50 1.70 0.92
C GLY A 314 18.45 0.67 0.35
N VAL A 315 17.97 -0.15 -0.60
CA VAL A 315 18.75 -1.26 -1.17
C VAL A 315 18.72 -1.21 -2.69
N ASP A 316 19.90 -1.33 -3.28
CA ASP A 316 20.13 -1.60 -4.69
C ASP A 316 20.68 -3.03 -4.86
N PRO A 317 20.66 -3.58 -6.09
CA PRO A 317 21.35 -4.84 -6.36
C PRO A 317 22.81 -4.82 -5.86
N GLY A 318 23.09 -5.65 -4.86
CA GLY A 318 24.43 -5.82 -4.29
C GLY A 318 24.90 -4.75 -3.29
N LYS A 319 24.11 -3.71 -2.97
CA LYS A 319 24.52 -2.69 -1.99
C LYS A 319 23.35 -2.12 -1.20
N ILE A 320 23.62 -1.76 0.06
CA ILE A 320 22.76 -0.86 0.84
C ILE A 320 23.15 0.56 0.42
N VAL A 321 22.17 1.34 -0.05
CA VAL A 321 22.35 2.70 -0.56
C VAL A 321 22.51 3.68 0.59
N ASN A 322 21.56 3.68 1.53
CA ASN A 322 21.56 4.50 2.72
C ASN A 322 20.57 3.97 3.77
N THR A 323 20.71 4.42 5.01
CA THR A 323 19.76 4.19 6.09
C THR A 323 19.30 5.52 6.69
N VAL A 324 17.98 5.68 6.85
CA VAL A 324 17.38 6.95 7.27
C VAL A 324 16.43 6.72 8.44
N LEU A 325 16.67 7.43 9.54
CA LEU A 325 15.76 7.48 10.68
C LEU A 325 15.01 8.81 10.67
N VAL A 326 13.69 8.78 10.54
CA VAL A 326 12.85 9.98 10.49
C VAL A 326 11.60 9.81 11.34
N SER A 327 11.06 10.93 11.82
CA SER A 327 9.74 10.95 12.45
C SER A 327 8.65 10.64 11.43
N MET A 328 7.54 10.06 11.87
CA MET A 328 6.31 9.97 11.06
C MET A 328 5.82 11.35 10.54
N PHE A 329 6.27 12.45 11.18
CA PHE A 329 5.92 13.82 10.82
C PHE A 329 6.94 14.51 9.90
N GLN A 330 7.93 13.79 9.37
CA GLN A 330 8.87 14.38 8.41
C GLN A 330 8.09 14.96 7.21
N SER A 331 8.40 16.19 6.82
CA SER A 331 7.57 17.00 5.92
C SER A 331 7.22 16.31 4.60
N ASP A 332 8.21 15.77 3.89
CA ASP A 332 7.99 15.12 2.58
C ASP A 332 7.20 13.81 2.73
N LEU A 333 7.52 13.04 3.77
CA LEU A 333 6.85 11.78 4.10
C LEU A 333 5.38 12.01 4.47
N LEU A 334 5.10 13.06 5.25
CA LEU A 334 3.75 13.45 5.66
C LEU A 334 2.92 13.87 4.43
N GLU A 335 3.49 14.66 3.53
CA GLU A 335 2.83 15.07 2.28
C GLU A 335 2.58 13.89 1.33
N ALA A 336 3.50 12.93 1.32
CA ALA A 336 3.40 11.68 0.54
C ALA A 336 2.50 10.62 1.18
N THR A 337 1.84 10.91 2.30
CA THR A 337 0.98 9.95 3.00
C THR A 337 -0.39 9.84 2.36
N ILE A 338 -0.70 8.64 1.87
CA ILE A 338 -2.02 8.26 1.35
C ILE A 338 -2.81 7.60 2.48
N LEU A 339 -3.93 8.20 2.87
CA LEU A 339 -4.85 7.59 3.83
C LEU A 339 -5.73 6.58 3.09
N LEU A 340 -5.85 5.35 3.57
CA LEU A 340 -6.68 4.31 2.97
C LEU A 340 -7.96 4.13 3.79
N ARG A 341 -8.82 5.15 3.79
CA ARG A 341 -9.99 5.27 4.69
C ARG A 341 -11.10 4.29 4.34
N HIS A 342 -11.10 3.76 3.12
CA HIS A 342 -12.06 2.74 2.67
C HIS A 342 -11.96 1.41 3.45
N TRP A 343 -10.95 1.26 4.31
CA TRP A 343 -10.84 0.18 5.29
C TRP A 343 -11.67 0.42 6.57
N ALA A 344 -12.38 1.55 6.66
CA ALA A 344 -13.21 1.89 7.82
C ALA A 344 -14.41 0.96 8.07
N GLY A 345 -14.70 0.04 7.14
CA GLY A 345 -15.65 -1.06 7.33
C GLY A 345 -15.28 -2.05 8.44
N ARG A 346 -14.09 -1.92 9.07
CA ARG A 346 -13.63 -2.69 10.23
C ARG A 346 -13.81 -1.98 11.59
N ASN A 347 -14.61 -0.91 11.72
CA ASN A 347 -14.67 -0.08 12.95
C ASN A 347 -13.25 0.34 13.35
N SER A 348 -12.52 0.82 12.34
CA SER A 348 -11.19 1.39 12.41
C SER A 348 -11.19 2.61 11.49
N ARG A 349 -10.25 3.53 11.66
CA ARG A 349 -10.03 4.65 10.73
C ARG A 349 -9.32 4.21 9.45
N GLY A 350 -8.79 3.00 9.42
CA GLY A 350 -8.08 2.42 8.29
C GLY A 350 -6.56 2.40 8.49
N VAL A 351 -5.84 2.35 7.37
CA VAL A 351 -4.37 2.30 7.33
C VAL A 351 -3.84 3.40 6.42
N SER A 352 -2.55 3.69 6.47
CA SER A 352 -1.86 4.60 5.55
C SER A 352 -0.85 3.86 4.67
N GLN A 353 -0.49 4.49 3.56
CA GLN A 353 0.60 4.12 2.67
C GLN A 353 1.44 5.36 2.36
N PHE A 354 2.69 5.16 1.97
CA PHE A 354 3.53 6.23 1.43
C PHE A 354 3.67 6.12 -0.07
N GLU A 355 3.73 7.26 -0.77
CA GLU A 355 4.23 7.29 -2.14
C GLU A 355 5.72 6.88 -2.15
N GLY A 356 6.04 5.80 -2.88
CA GLY A 356 7.38 5.21 -2.87
C GLY A 356 8.47 6.13 -3.38
N ARG A 357 8.13 7.12 -4.22
CA ARG A 357 9.08 8.12 -4.72
C ARG A 357 9.59 9.03 -3.62
N ALA A 358 8.71 9.48 -2.72
CA ALA A 358 9.12 10.33 -1.60
C ALA A 358 10.12 9.60 -0.69
N ILE A 359 9.94 8.28 -0.49
CA ILE A 359 10.91 7.46 0.26
C ILE A 359 12.24 7.35 -0.49
N ASN A 360 12.22 7.18 -1.82
CA ASN A 360 13.45 7.17 -2.61
C ASN A 360 14.22 8.48 -2.44
N ASP A 361 13.54 9.60 -2.62
CA ASP A 361 14.13 10.94 -2.51
C ASP A 361 14.69 11.17 -1.09
N LEU A 362 13.97 10.72 -0.05
CA LEU A 362 14.39 10.81 1.34
C LEU A 362 15.61 9.93 1.65
N ILE A 363 15.71 8.74 1.05
CA ILE A 363 16.88 7.86 1.19
C ILE A 363 18.12 8.48 0.53
N GLU A 364 17.95 9.07 -0.65
CA GLU A 364 19.04 9.73 -1.39
C GLU A 364 19.47 11.04 -0.73
N LYS A 365 18.51 11.80 -0.19
CA LYS A 365 18.71 13.11 0.45
C LYS A 365 17.95 13.17 1.76
N PRO A 366 18.51 12.60 2.85
CA PRO A 366 17.85 12.58 4.15
C PRO A 366 17.54 13.98 4.67
N SER A 367 16.33 14.15 5.18
CA SER A 367 15.88 15.32 5.91
C SER A 367 15.13 14.87 7.16
N ILE A 368 15.29 15.61 8.24
CA ILE A 368 14.56 15.41 9.51
C ILE A 368 13.57 16.54 9.77
N GLU A 369 13.35 17.42 8.79
CA GLU A 369 12.47 18.58 8.91
C GLU A 369 11.03 18.16 9.20
N ILE A 370 10.40 18.84 10.15
CA ILE A 370 9.00 18.65 10.53
C ILE A 370 8.31 20.01 10.47
N ASP A 371 7.30 20.13 9.61
CA ASP A 371 6.35 21.24 9.61
C ASP A 371 5.26 20.95 10.65
N GLU A 372 5.44 21.48 11.86
CA GLU A 372 4.54 21.25 13.00
C GLU A 372 3.08 21.66 12.70
N PRO A 373 2.78 22.85 12.15
CA PRO A 373 1.42 23.20 11.73
C PRO A 373 0.78 22.19 10.75
N LYS A 374 1.51 21.74 9.73
CA LYS A 374 0.99 20.72 8.80
C LYS A 374 0.76 19.37 9.48
N ALA A 375 1.66 18.96 10.37
CA ALA A 375 1.54 17.73 11.15
C ALA A 375 0.32 17.75 12.06
N ILE A 376 0.08 18.86 12.77
CA ILE A 376 -1.13 19.06 13.58
C ILE A 376 -2.37 18.97 12.69
N GLY A 377 -2.39 19.68 11.55
CA GLY A 377 -3.51 19.63 10.61
C GLY A 377 -3.76 18.22 10.04
N PHE A 378 -2.71 17.41 9.84
CA PHE A 378 -2.85 16.00 9.47
C PHE A 378 -3.52 15.19 10.58
N LEU A 379 -3.05 15.32 11.83
CA LEU A 379 -3.61 14.60 12.97
C LEU A 379 -5.08 14.97 13.22
N GLU A 380 -5.47 16.24 13.08
CA GLU A 380 -6.86 16.67 13.20
C GLU A 380 -7.75 16.00 12.13
N ARG A 381 -7.27 15.91 10.88
CA ARG A 381 -7.98 15.18 9.82
C ARG A 381 -8.12 13.69 10.16
N VAL A 382 -7.09 13.07 10.72
CA VAL A 382 -7.12 11.64 11.09
C VAL A 382 -8.06 11.39 12.27
N ILE A 383 -8.05 12.24 13.30
CA ILE A 383 -8.95 12.13 14.46
C ILE A 383 -10.43 12.21 14.04
N ALA A 384 -10.74 13.06 13.05
CA ALA A 384 -12.08 13.28 12.52
C ALA A 384 -12.63 12.15 11.64
N LEU A 385 -11.79 11.22 11.18
CA LEU A 385 -12.23 9.95 10.56
C LEU A 385 -12.91 9.08 11.59
#